data_AF-A0ABD3SAN1-F1
#
_entry.id   AF-A0ABD3SAN1-F1
#
_cell.length_a   1.000
_cell.length_b   1.000
_cell.length_c   1.000
_cell.angle_alpha   90.00
_cell.angle_beta   90.00
_cell.angle_gamma   90.00
#
_symmetry.space_group_name_H-M   'P 1'
#
loop_
_entity.id
_entity.type
_entity.pdbx_description
1 polymer ?
#
loop_
_entity_poly.entity_id
_entity_poly.type
_entity_poly.pdbx_seq_one_letter_code
_entity_poly.pdbx_strand_id
1 'polypeptide(L)'
;MDEVEPQFHHEEEDPEIIEPDVELDESHVVEPDNDPPQKMGDPTVEVTEENRDAAQEAKIQDMEAISERKLEEAIEHLTKAILLNPTSAIMYASRGESHCYFLLQLLIKDLHLASKLDYDEEISAVLKKPNAHKMEEHRRKYERLRKEREDRKLERKRQRCRGEARAAAYEKSKKQTIFKDTPRWYVNDISSSFKAPIHLMESPANLGKHQANPKVAPIIAKMLGKFGGPK
;
A
#
# COMPACT_ATOMS: atom_id res chain seq x y z
N MET A 1 -78.82 -33.77 46.79
CA MET A 1 -77.60 -34.48 47.19
C MET A 1 -77.42 -35.49 46.07
N ASP A 2 -76.54 -35.24 45.11
CA ASP A 2 -75.10 -35.29 45.38
C ASP A 2 -74.29 -34.18 44.68
N GLU A 3 -73.10 -34.01 45.24
CA GLU A 3 -72.13 -32.92 45.10
C GLU A 3 -71.53 -32.75 43.70
N VAL A 4 -71.16 -31.50 43.42
CA VAL A 4 -70.20 -31.11 42.39
C VAL A 4 -68.80 -31.29 42.98
N GLU A 5 -67.94 -32.07 42.33
CA GLU A 5 -66.51 -32.08 42.62
C GLU A 5 -65.74 -31.63 41.36
N PRO A 6 -64.87 -30.60 41.43
CA PRO A 6 -64.10 -30.14 40.29
C PRO A 6 -62.81 -30.98 40.14
N GLN A 7 -62.48 -31.32 38.90
CA GLN A 7 -61.22 -31.98 38.56
C GLN A 7 -60.05 -30.99 38.77
N PHE A 8 -59.19 -31.27 39.75
CA PHE A 8 -57.90 -30.60 39.89
C PHE A 8 -56.93 -31.13 38.83
N HIS A 9 -56.52 -30.24 37.92
CA HIS A 9 -55.32 -30.43 37.12
C HIS A 9 -54.10 -30.45 38.05
N HIS A 10 -53.30 -31.51 37.98
CA HIS A 10 -51.97 -31.55 38.57
C HIS A 10 -51.10 -30.58 37.75
N GLU A 11 -50.70 -29.46 38.35
CA GLU A 11 -49.58 -28.66 37.85
C GLU A 11 -48.32 -29.52 38.03
N GLU A 12 -47.76 -30.02 36.94
CA GLU A 12 -46.42 -30.61 36.97
C GLU A 12 -45.43 -29.46 37.18
N GLU A 13 -44.91 -29.33 38.40
CA GLU A 13 -43.74 -28.49 38.68
C GLU A 13 -42.53 -29.12 37.98
N ASP A 14 -41.99 -28.42 36.98
CA ASP A 14 -40.71 -28.76 36.35
C ASP A 14 -39.63 -28.93 37.45
N PRO A 15 -38.87 -30.03 37.47
CA PRO A 15 -37.82 -30.19 38.47
C PRO A 15 -36.76 -29.09 38.27
N GLU A 16 -36.65 -28.21 39.27
CA GLU A 16 -35.60 -27.20 39.34
C GLU A 16 -34.24 -27.90 39.28
N ILE A 17 -33.50 -27.68 38.19
CA ILE A 17 -32.20 -28.30 37.96
C ILE A 17 -31.23 -27.72 39.00
N ILE A 18 -31.01 -28.45 40.10
CA ILE A 18 -30.01 -28.12 41.10
C ILE A 18 -28.64 -28.41 40.47
N GLU A 19 -27.97 -27.35 40.01
CA GLU A 19 -26.58 -27.44 39.55
C GLU A 19 -25.71 -27.93 40.71
N PRO A 20 -24.98 -29.07 40.58
CA PRO A 20 -24.09 -29.52 41.62
C PRO A 20 -22.96 -28.49 41.78
N ASP A 21 -22.80 -27.97 43.00
CA ASP A 21 -21.73 -27.05 43.38
C ASP A 21 -20.39 -27.82 43.34
N VAL A 22 -19.78 -27.87 42.15
CA VAL A 22 -18.49 -28.51 41.92
C VAL A 22 -17.42 -27.53 42.37
N GLU A 23 -16.74 -27.84 43.48
CA GLU A 23 -15.53 -27.12 43.89
C GLU A 23 -14.48 -27.27 42.79
N LEU A 24 -14.27 -26.22 42.00
CA LEU A 24 -13.25 -26.18 40.96
C LEU A 24 -11.89 -26.10 41.65
N ASP A 25 -11.08 -27.15 41.50
CA ASP A 25 -9.70 -27.18 41.98
C ASP A 25 -8.89 -26.03 41.33
N GLU A 26 -8.56 -25.00 42.10
CA GLU A 26 -7.81 -23.83 41.61
C GLU A 26 -6.31 -24.09 41.42
N SER A 27 -5.82 -25.32 41.67
CA SER A 27 -4.39 -25.67 41.59
C SER A 27 -3.74 -25.48 40.20
N HIS A 28 -4.55 -25.24 39.17
CA HIS A 28 -4.13 -24.99 37.79
C HIS A 28 -4.59 -23.63 37.25
N VAL A 29 -4.95 -22.69 38.13
CA VAL A 29 -5.23 -21.30 37.76
C VAL A 29 -3.93 -20.63 37.32
N VAL A 30 -3.83 -20.37 36.01
CA VAL A 30 -2.73 -19.60 35.44
C VAL A 30 -2.88 -18.16 35.92
N GLU A 31 -1.81 -17.61 36.49
CA GLU A 31 -1.81 -16.22 36.94
C GLU A 31 -2.14 -15.28 35.78
N PRO A 32 -2.91 -14.21 36.02
CA PRO A 32 -3.17 -13.22 34.99
C PRO A 32 -1.86 -12.56 34.54
N ASP A 33 -1.68 -12.46 33.23
CA ASP A 33 -0.54 -11.76 32.64
C ASP A 33 -0.53 -10.29 33.10
N ASN A 34 0.58 -9.85 33.70
CA ASN A 34 0.77 -8.47 34.18
C ASN A 34 1.42 -7.57 33.10
N ASP A 35 1.06 -7.77 31.83
CA ASP A 35 1.63 -7.01 30.73
C ASP A 35 1.08 -5.56 30.68
N PRO A 36 1.91 -4.58 30.29
CA PRO A 36 1.45 -3.21 30.08
C PRO A 36 0.29 -3.15 29.07
N PRO A 37 -0.77 -2.37 29.34
CA PRO A 37 -1.88 -2.25 28.40
C PRO A 37 -1.43 -1.82 27.00
N GLN A 38 -1.83 -2.59 25.99
CA GLN A 38 -1.56 -2.25 24.60
C GLN A 38 -2.19 -0.90 24.21
N LYS A 39 -1.50 -0.11 23.39
CA LYS A 39 -2.00 1.20 22.93
C LYS A 39 -3.16 1.01 21.95
N MET A 40 -4.35 1.52 22.29
CA MET A 40 -5.57 1.32 21.48
C MET A 40 -6.02 2.55 20.67
N GLY A 41 -5.36 3.69 20.83
CA GLY A 41 -5.84 4.96 20.25
C GLY A 41 -7.11 5.47 20.91
N ASP A 42 -7.56 6.64 20.48
CA ASP A 42 -8.78 7.28 20.99
C ASP A 42 -9.92 7.12 19.96
N PRO A 43 -10.96 6.32 20.25
CA PRO A 43 -12.06 6.09 19.33
C PRO A 43 -12.86 7.35 18.95
N THR A 44 -12.74 8.44 19.70
CA THR A 44 -13.48 9.69 19.49
C THR A 44 -12.79 10.66 18.53
N VAL A 45 -11.54 10.38 18.14
CA VAL A 45 -10.77 11.21 17.22
C VAL A 45 -11.38 11.21 15.82
N GLU A 46 -11.55 12.41 15.25
CA GLU A 46 -11.96 12.57 13.85
C GLU A 46 -10.87 12.05 12.90
N VAL A 47 -11.25 11.06 12.10
CA VAL A 47 -10.34 10.45 11.14
C VAL A 47 -10.47 11.17 9.79
N THR A 48 -9.56 12.13 9.53
CA THR A 48 -9.42 12.82 8.24
C THR A 48 -8.95 11.88 7.13
N GLU A 49 -9.05 12.30 5.88
CA GLU A 49 -8.59 11.51 4.74
C GLU A 49 -7.07 11.27 4.79
N GLU A 50 -6.28 12.28 5.18
CA GLU A 50 -4.84 12.13 5.36
C GLU A 50 -4.49 11.10 6.45
N ASN A 51 -5.25 11.07 7.55
CA ASN A 51 -5.04 10.08 8.62
C ASN A 51 -5.38 8.66 8.15
N ARG A 52 -6.38 8.49 7.27
CA ARG A 52 -6.68 7.19 6.67
C ARG A 52 -5.56 6.72 5.76
N ASP A 53 -5.06 7.62 4.91
CA ASP A 53 -3.97 7.30 3.99
C ASP A 53 -2.68 6.98 4.75
N ALA A 54 -2.32 7.77 5.75
CA ALA A 54 -1.18 7.50 6.61
C ALA A 54 -1.33 6.18 7.40
N ALA A 55 -2.55 5.84 7.86
CA ALA A 55 -2.81 4.55 8.50
C ALA A 55 -2.64 3.37 7.51
N GLN A 56 -3.06 3.53 6.25
CA GLN A 56 -2.81 2.52 5.21
C GLN A 56 -1.32 2.39 4.88
N GLU A 57 -0.58 3.49 4.82
CA GLU A 57 0.88 3.48 4.63
C GLU A 57 1.58 2.76 5.78
N ALA A 58 1.20 3.04 7.03
CA ALA A 58 1.73 2.34 8.19
C ALA A 58 1.43 0.82 8.15
N LYS A 59 0.24 0.43 7.68
CA LYS A 59 -0.07 -0.99 7.43
C LYS A 59 0.82 -1.61 6.34
N ILE A 60 1.15 -0.86 5.29
CA ILE A 60 2.08 -1.34 4.24
C ILE A 60 3.49 -1.54 4.83
N GLN A 61 3.93 -0.63 5.71
CA GLN A 61 5.21 -0.76 6.42
C GLN A 61 5.23 -1.99 7.34
N ASP A 62 4.14 -2.30 8.03
CA ASP A 62 4.01 -3.55 8.80
C ASP A 62 4.20 -4.79 7.92
N MET A 63 3.55 -4.84 6.75
CA MET A 63 3.71 -5.95 5.81
C MET A 63 5.16 -6.09 5.31
N GLU A 64 5.86 -4.96 5.14
CA GLU A 64 7.26 -4.94 4.78
C GLU A 64 8.15 -5.46 5.93
N ALA A 65 7.92 -4.99 7.16
CA ALA A 65 8.63 -5.44 8.35
C ALA A 65 8.42 -6.95 8.63
N ILE A 66 7.20 -7.48 8.43
CA ILE A 66 6.92 -8.92 8.48
C ILE A 66 7.77 -9.68 7.45
N SER A 67 7.90 -9.13 6.23
CA SER A 67 8.70 -9.76 5.17
C SER A 67 10.20 -9.78 5.50
N GLU A 68 10.67 -8.80 6.27
CA GLU A 68 12.05 -8.72 6.78
C GLU A 68 12.25 -9.51 8.09
N ARG A 69 11.20 -10.17 8.59
CA ARG A 69 11.16 -10.87 9.89
C ARG A 69 11.41 -9.96 11.11
N LYS A 70 11.11 -8.67 10.98
CA LYS A 70 11.17 -7.69 12.06
C LYS A 70 9.78 -7.51 12.65
N LEU A 71 9.34 -8.50 13.42
CA LEU A 71 7.94 -8.58 13.87
C LEU A 71 7.60 -7.53 14.93
N GLU A 72 8.58 -7.13 15.73
CA GLU A 72 8.44 -6.07 16.73
C GLU A 72 8.21 -4.71 16.07
N GLU A 73 8.97 -4.39 15.02
CA GLU A 73 8.77 -3.17 14.22
C GLU A 73 7.40 -3.20 13.53
N ALA A 74 6.97 -4.36 13.04
CA ALA A 74 5.67 -4.55 12.40
C ALA A 74 4.50 -4.20 13.35
N ILE A 75 4.54 -4.73 14.58
CA ILE A 75 3.57 -4.40 15.64
C ILE A 75 3.59 -2.90 15.95
N GLU A 76 4.76 -2.25 15.94
CA GLU A 76 4.86 -0.82 16.16
C GLU A 76 4.21 -0.01 15.01
N HIS A 77 4.43 -0.40 13.76
CA HIS A 77 3.80 0.21 12.60
C HIS A 77 2.27 0.10 12.66
N LEU A 78 1.72 -1.06 13.04
CA LEU A 78 0.28 -1.21 13.22
C LEU A 78 -0.26 -0.46 14.43
N THR A 79 0.53 -0.34 15.49
CA THR A 79 0.17 0.52 16.62
C THR A 79 0.05 1.98 16.17
N LYS A 80 0.99 2.47 15.35
CA LYS A 80 0.88 3.81 14.72
C LYS A 80 -0.35 3.92 13.83
N ALA A 81 -0.65 2.89 13.03
CA ALA A 81 -1.84 2.86 12.19
C ALA A 81 -3.15 2.97 12.99
N ILE A 82 -3.23 2.30 14.14
CA ILE A 82 -4.38 2.37 15.07
C ILE A 82 -4.50 3.76 15.69
N LEU A 83 -3.38 4.39 16.07
CA LEU A 83 -3.41 5.75 16.60
C LEU A 83 -3.93 6.77 15.56
N LEU A 84 -3.64 6.55 14.28
CA LEU A 84 -4.10 7.40 13.18
C LEU A 84 -5.56 7.11 12.77
N ASN A 85 -5.97 5.85 12.79
CA ASN A 85 -7.34 5.44 12.48
C ASN A 85 -7.87 4.39 13.47
N PRO A 86 -8.27 4.83 14.68
CA PRO A 86 -8.71 3.94 15.75
C PRO A 86 -10.09 3.33 15.52
N THR A 87 -10.84 3.81 14.52
CA THR A 87 -12.16 3.27 14.14
C THR A 87 -12.06 2.09 13.17
N SER A 88 -10.86 1.81 12.64
CA SER A 88 -10.66 0.77 11.63
C SER A 88 -10.46 -0.60 12.26
N ALA A 89 -11.50 -1.45 12.18
CA ALA A 89 -11.43 -2.85 12.58
C ALA A 89 -10.26 -3.62 11.91
N ILE A 90 -9.94 -3.25 10.67
CA ILE A 90 -8.87 -3.90 9.89
C ILE A 90 -7.51 -3.71 10.55
N MET A 91 -7.25 -2.56 11.20
CA MET A 91 -5.95 -2.30 11.84
C MET A 91 -5.75 -3.17 13.08
N TYR A 92 -6.79 -3.35 13.88
CA TYR A 92 -6.76 -4.27 15.02
C TYR A 92 -6.61 -5.73 14.59
N ALA A 93 -7.35 -6.14 13.56
CA ALA A 93 -7.24 -7.50 13.02
C ALA A 93 -5.81 -7.78 12.51
N SER A 94 -5.25 -6.87 11.70
CA SER A 94 -3.87 -6.99 11.25
C SER A 94 -2.87 -6.99 12.42
N ARG A 95 -3.11 -6.24 13.50
CA ARG A 95 -2.22 -6.25 14.67
C ARG A 95 -2.26 -7.58 15.40
N GLY A 96 -3.45 -8.16 15.55
CA GLY A 96 -3.61 -9.51 16.10
C GLY A 96 -2.87 -10.55 15.25
N GLU A 97 -2.96 -10.47 13.92
CA GLU A 97 -2.18 -11.33 13.02
C GLU A 97 -0.67 -11.18 13.26
N SER A 98 -0.15 -9.96 13.33
CA SER A 98 1.29 -9.69 13.60
C SER A 98 1.73 -10.26 14.96
N HIS A 99 0.92 -10.15 16.01
CA HIS A 99 1.20 -10.79 17.31
C HIS A 99 1.21 -12.33 17.20
N CYS A 100 0.26 -12.93 16.47
CA CYS A 100 0.26 -14.37 16.24
C CYS A 100 1.54 -14.84 15.51
N TYR A 101 2.02 -14.10 14.52
CA TYR A 101 3.30 -14.41 13.87
C TYR A 101 4.49 -14.32 14.84
N PHE A 102 4.51 -13.31 15.71
CA PHE A 102 5.57 -13.12 16.70
C PHE A 102 5.62 -14.26 17.70
N LEU A 103 4.49 -14.57 18.32
CA LEU A 103 4.37 -15.66 19.29
C LEU A 103 4.68 -17.01 18.66
N LEU A 104 4.23 -17.25 17.41
CA LEU A 104 4.56 -18.47 16.70
C LEU A 104 6.06 -18.59 16.41
N GLN A 105 6.73 -17.49 16.03
CA GLN A 105 8.17 -17.52 15.77
C GLN A 105 8.96 -17.81 17.06
N LEU A 106 8.53 -17.25 18.19
CA LEU A 106 9.12 -17.53 19.49
C LEU A 106 8.93 -19.01 19.87
N LEU A 107 7.69 -19.51 19.78
CA LEU A 107 7.35 -20.91 20.03
C LEU A 107 8.22 -21.86 19.18
N ILE A 108 8.38 -21.58 17.88
CA ILE A 108 9.19 -22.42 17.00
C ILE A 108 10.67 -22.41 17.42
N LYS A 109 11.22 -21.27 17.88
CA LYS A 109 12.60 -21.21 18.37
C LYS A 109 12.76 -22.06 19.63
N ASP A 110 11.82 -21.96 20.57
CA ASP A 110 11.85 -22.70 21.83
C ASP A 110 11.68 -24.21 21.60
N LEU A 111 10.78 -24.62 20.70
CA LEU A 111 10.62 -26.02 20.29
C LEU A 111 11.88 -26.58 19.63
N HIS A 112 12.59 -25.80 18.81
CA HIS A 112 13.87 -26.23 18.26
C HIS A 112 14.96 -26.36 19.32
N LEU A 113 14.96 -25.48 20.34
CA LEU A 113 15.89 -25.61 21.46
C LEU A 113 15.57 -26.85 22.29
N ALA A 114 14.30 -27.07 22.61
CA ALA A 114 13.82 -28.25 23.31
C ALA A 114 14.22 -29.53 22.56
N SER A 115 13.94 -29.60 21.25
CA SER A 115 14.33 -30.73 20.40
C SER A 115 15.84 -30.99 20.34
N LYS A 116 16.68 -29.97 20.56
CA LYS A 116 18.14 -30.13 20.63
C LYS A 116 18.61 -30.69 21.96
N LEU A 117 17.85 -30.42 23.03
CA LEU A 117 18.16 -30.89 24.38
C LEU A 117 17.68 -32.33 24.54
N ASP A 118 16.43 -32.60 24.16
CA ASP A 118 15.86 -33.94 24.10
C ASP A 118 14.88 -34.04 22.93
N TYR A 119 15.14 -34.96 22.00
CA TYR A 119 14.29 -35.12 20.84
C TYR A 119 13.07 -35.95 21.23
N ASP A 120 11.92 -35.30 21.30
CA ASP A 120 10.63 -35.96 21.50
C ASP A 120 9.84 -36.04 20.18
N GLU A 121 9.19 -37.16 19.95
CA GLU A 121 8.30 -37.39 18.82
C GLU A 121 7.10 -36.42 18.84
N GLU A 122 6.64 -35.99 20.03
CA GLU A 122 5.62 -34.96 20.19
C GLU A 122 6.10 -33.57 19.76
N ILE A 123 7.32 -33.18 20.15
CA ILE A 123 7.96 -31.92 19.71
C ILE A 123 8.12 -31.91 18.19
N SER A 124 8.57 -33.03 17.61
CA SER A 124 8.68 -33.22 16.16
C SER A 124 7.33 -33.16 15.45
N ALA A 125 6.28 -33.71 16.04
CA ALA A 125 4.93 -33.68 15.50
C ALA A 125 4.35 -32.25 15.49
N VAL A 126 4.56 -31.45 16.53
CA VAL A 126 4.13 -30.04 16.58
C VAL A 126 4.83 -29.21 15.50
N LEU A 127 6.13 -29.41 15.29
CA LEU A 127 6.87 -28.78 14.19
C LEU A 127 6.34 -29.17 12.80
N LYS A 128 5.75 -30.36 12.66
CA LYS A 128 5.17 -30.88 11.40
C LYS A 128 3.69 -30.51 11.18
N LYS A 129 2.99 -29.92 12.16
CA LYS A 129 1.54 -29.64 12.06
C LYS A 129 1.22 -28.62 10.93
N PRO A 130 0.07 -28.78 10.25
CA PRO A 130 -0.27 -28.02 9.05
C PRO A 130 -0.51 -26.51 9.27
N ASN A 131 -0.70 -26.02 10.50
CA ASN A 131 -0.84 -24.58 10.75
C ASN A 131 0.47 -23.83 10.48
N ALA A 132 1.62 -24.43 10.82
CA ALA A 132 2.94 -23.91 10.47
C ALA A 132 3.16 -23.94 8.94
N HIS A 133 2.66 -24.98 8.26
CA HIS A 133 2.78 -25.12 6.81
C HIS A 133 1.86 -24.19 6.01
N LYS A 134 0.61 -23.99 6.45
CA LYS A 134 -0.36 -23.08 5.82
C LYS A 134 0.07 -21.61 5.91
N MET A 135 0.69 -21.21 7.03
CA MET A 135 1.30 -19.87 7.17
C MET A 135 2.53 -19.69 6.28
N GLU A 136 3.39 -20.71 6.18
CA GLU A 136 4.51 -20.75 5.24
C GLU A 136 4.04 -20.65 3.77
N GLU A 137 2.95 -21.33 3.40
CA GLU A 137 2.36 -21.22 2.06
C GLU A 137 1.73 -19.86 1.78
N HIS A 138 1.01 -19.28 2.76
CA HIS A 138 0.48 -17.92 2.65
C HIS A 138 1.62 -16.92 2.43
N ARG A 139 2.73 -17.06 3.17
CA ARG A 139 3.95 -16.26 2.99
C ARG A 139 4.51 -16.40 1.57
N ARG A 140 4.67 -17.64 1.08
CA ARG A 140 5.15 -17.91 -0.30
C ARG A 140 4.20 -17.35 -1.37
N LYS A 141 2.89 -17.36 -1.14
CA LYS A 141 1.90 -16.79 -2.07
C LYS A 141 2.05 -15.26 -2.19
N TYR A 142 2.20 -14.56 -1.07
CA TYR A 142 2.37 -13.11 -1.05
C TYR A 142 3.73 -12.66 -1.60
N GLU A 143 4.80 -13.41 -1.36
CA GLU A 143 6.12 -13.17 -1.98
C GLU A 143 6.04 -13.26 -3.52
N ARG A 144 5.35 -14.28 -4.05
CA ARG A 144 5.13 -14.42 -5.51
C ARG A 144 4.34 -13.25 -6.08
N LEU A 145 3.22 -12.88 -5.45
CA LEU A 145 2.35 -11.81 -5.94
C LEU A 145 3.02 -10.43 -5.87
N ARG A 146 3.88 -10.18 -4.86
CA ARG A 146 4.68 -8.96 -4.74
C ARG A 146 5.71 -8.88 -5.87
N LYS A 147 6.45 -9.97 -6.10
CA LYS A 147 7.44 -10.05 -7.18
C LYS A 147 6.81 -9.80 -8.55
N GLU A 148 5.66 -10.40 -8.83
CA GLU A 148 4.92 -10.20 -10.07
C GLU A 148 4.50 -8.72 -10.29
N ARG A 149 4.07 -8.02 -9.24
CA ARG A 149 3.71 -6.60 -9.32
C ARG A 149 4.90 -5.71 -9.62
N GLU A 150 6.05 -5.98 -9.01
CA GLU A 150 7.29 -5.24 -9.26
C GLU A 150 7.83 -5.51 -10.66
N ASP A 151 7.81 -6.77 -11.11
CA ASP A 151 8.18 -7.14 -12.48
C ASP A 151 7.27 -6.43 -13.50
N ARG A 152 5.96 -6.36 -13.24
CA ARG A 152 5.01 -5.63 -14.09
C ARG A 152 5.25 -4.12 -14.13
N LYS A 153 5.63 -3.50 -13.01
CA LYS A 153 6.01 -2.08 -12.98
C LYS A 153 7.30 -1.85 -13.78
N LEU A 154 8.29 -2.73 -13.61
CA LEU A 154 9.56 -2.67 -14.32
C LEU A 154 9.38 -2.87 -15.83
N GLU A 155 8.54 -3.81 -16.24
CA GLU A 155 8.15 -4.06 -17.63
C GLU A 155 7.53 -2.80 -18.26
N ARG A 156 6.57 -2.16 -17.56
CA ARG A 156 5.95 -0.90 -18.01
C ARG A 156 6.95 0.23 -18.13
N LYS A 157 7.89 0.35 -17.19
CA LYS A 157 8.98 1.34 -17.25
C LYS A 157 9.88 1.08 -18.45
N ARG A 158 10.26 -0.17 -18.69
CA ARG A 158 11.04 -0.59 -19.88
C ARG A 158 10.30 -0.31 -21.18
N GLN A 159 8.98 -0.49 -21.23
CA GLN A 159 8.16 -0.16 -22.39
C GLN A 159 8.09 1.36 -22.63
N ARG A 160 7.93 2.17 -21.58
CA ARG A 160 7.99 3.64 -21.69
C ARG A 160 9.33 4.11 -22.21
N CYS A 161 10.45 3.68 -21.62
CA CYS A 161 11.79 4.04 -22.11
C CYS A 161 12.02 3.61 -23.57
N ARG A 162 11.54 2.42 -23.97
CA ARG A 162 11.60 1.97 -25.38
C ARG A 162 10.75 2.84 -26.30
N GLY A 163 9.57 3.26 -25.86
CA GLY A 163 8.68 4.17 -26.60
C GLY A 163 9.30 5.56 -26.77
N GLU A 164 9.81 6.14 -25.69
CA GLU A 164 10.50 7.44 -25.68
C GLU A 164 11.74 7.43 -26.57
N ALA A 165 12.57 6.39 -26.50
CA ALA A 165 13.74 6.24 -27.35
C ALA A 165 13.38 6.16 -28.84
N ARG A 166 12.31 5.43 -29.19
CA ARG A 166 11.78 5.36 -30.57
C ARG A 166 11.26 6.71 -31.04
N ALA A 167 10.49 7.41 -30.21
CA ALA A 167 9.97 8.75 -30.52
C ALA A 167 11.11 9.76 -30.71
N ALA A 168 12.11 9.76 -29.84
CA ALA A 168 13.29 10.62 -29.96
C ALA A 168 14.11 10.31 -31.23
N ALA A 169 14.27 9.04 -31.58
CA ALA A 169 14.94 8.63 -32.82
C ALA A 169 14.18 9.09 -34.07
N TYR A 170 12.85 8.97 -34.08
CA TYR A 170 11.99 9.48 -35.14
C TYR A 170 12.04 11.01 -35.25
N GLU A 171 11.99 11.72 -34.12
CA GLU A 171 12.12 13.18 -34.09
C GLU A 171 13.49 13.63 -34.60
N LYS A 172 14.56 12.92 -34.24
CA LYS A 172 15.92 13.18 -34.72
C LYS A 172 16.06 12.91 -36.22
N SER A 173 15.52 11.81 -36.72
CA SER A 173 15.57 11.50 -38.16
C SER A 173 14.75 12.51 -38.96
N LYS A 174 13.58 12.91 -38.48
CA LYS A 174 12.74 13.97 -39.07
C LYS A 174 13.47 15.31 -39.11
N LYS A 175 14.14 15.73 -38.03
CA LYS A 175 14.96 16.95 -38.03
C LYS A 175 16.13 16.85 -39.01
N GLN A 176 16.74 15.68 -39.13
CA GLN A 176 17.84 15.45 -40.05
C GLN A 176 17.40 15.42 -41.51
N THR A 177 16.24 14.84 -41.84
CA THR A 177 15.68 14.89 -43.21
C THR A 177 15.25 16.31 -43.57
N ILE A 178 14.54 17.01 -42.67
CA ILE A 178 14.18 18.42 -42.86
C ILE A 178 15.43 19.28 -43.14
N PHE A 179 16.53 19.05 -42.41
CA PHE A 179 17.79 19.77 -42.63
C PHE A 179 18.50 19.40 -43.95
N LYS A 180 18.37 18.15 -44.42
CA LYS A 180 18.95 17.70 -45.70
C LYS A 180 18.16 18.21 -46.90
N ASP A 181 16.84 18.29 -46.79
CA ASP A 181 15.94 18.69 -47.87
C ASP A 181 15.76 20.22 -47.95
N THR A 182 16.21 20.98 -46.94
CA THR A 182 16.22 22.45 -47.01
C THR A 182 17.21 22.96 -48.07
N PRO A 183 16.75 23.76 -49.05
CA PRO A 183 17.62 24.33 -50.07
C PRO A 183 18.77 25.14 -49.45
N ARG A 184 19.99 24.95 -49.94
CA ARG A 184 21.20 25.53 -49.36
C ARG A 184 21.18 27.07 -49.28
N TRP A 185 20.48 27.73 -50.20
CA TRP A 185 20.29 29.19 -50.20
C TRP A 185 19.43 29.69 -49.03
N TYR A 186 18.54 28.86 -48.48
CA TYR A 186 17.66 29.18 -47.35
C TYR A 186 18.38 29.02 -45.99
N VAL A 187 19.27 28.03 -45.86
CA VAL A 187 20.06 27.78 -44.63
C VAL A 187 21.11 28.87 -44.40
N ASN A 188 21.71 29.40 -45.46
CA ASN A 188 22.70 30.48 -45.38
C ASN A 188 22.07 31.83 -44.97
N ASP A 189 20.80 32.10 -45.32
CA ASP A 189 20.10 33.35 -44.98
C ASP A 189 19.54 33.34 -43.54
N ILE A 190 19.21 32.15 -43.04
CA ILE A 190 18.71 31.91 -41.67
C ILE A 190 19.83 31.95 -40.63
N SER A 191 21.02 31.38 -40.87
CA SER A 191 22.12 31.39 -39.88
C SER A 191 22.62 32.79 -39.50
N SER A 192 22.43 33.77 -40.38
CA SER A 192 22.71 35.19 -40.13
C SER A 192 21.63 35.86 -39.26
N SER A 193 20.40 35.34 -39.27
CA SER A 193 19.20 35.99 -38.73
C SER A 193 18.52 35.24 -37.57
N PHE A 194 18.84 33.96 -37.31
CA PHE A 194 18.08 33.08 -36.42
C PHE A 194 18.58 32.94 -34.97
N LYS A 195 19.48 33.81 -34.50
CA LYS A 195 19.71 33.94 -33.04
C LYS A 195 18.53 34.64 -32.33
N ALA A 196 17.68 35.34 -33.08
CA ALA A 196 16.56 36.13 -32.57
C ALA A 196 15.22 35.37 -32.40
N PRO A 197 14.80 34.40 -33.26
CA PRO A 197 13.48 33.79 -33.15
C PRO A 197 13.31 32.84 -31.96
N ILE A 198 14.36 32.13 -31.54
CA ILE A 198 14.30 31.22 -30.37
C ILE A 198 14.09 32.02 -29.08
N HIS A 199 14.80 33.14 -28.91
CA HIS A 199 14.66 34.04 -27.76
C HIS A 199 13.30 34.77 -27.71
N LEU A 200 12.65 34.98 -28.85
CA LEU A 200 11.33 35.60 -28.91
C LEU A 200 10.21 34.64 -28.45
N MET A 201 10.45 33.34 -28.60
CA MET A 201 9.52 32.28 -28.22
C MET A 201 9.57 31.98 -26.70
N GLU A 202 10.71 32.27 -26.04
CA GLU A 202 10.89 32.13 -24.59
C GLU A 202 10.34 33.32 -23.79
N SER A 203 10.08 34.47 -24.42
CA SER A 203 9.58 35.66 -23.74
C SER A 203 8.82 36.60 -24.69
N PRO A 204 7.48 36.56 -24.72
CA PRO A 204 6.66 37.35 -25.65
C PRO A 204 6.77 38.88 -25.44
N ALA A 205 7.35 39.34 -24.33
CA ALA A 205 7.57 40.75 -24.01
C ALA A 205 8.65 41.45 -24.87
N ASN A 206 9.46 40.71 -25.64
CA ASN A 206 10.52 41.31 -26.48
C ASN A 206 10.08 41.62 -27.93
N LEU A 207 8.81 41.36 -28.30
CA LEU A 207 8.28 41.59 -29.66
C LEU A 207 8.42 43.05 -30.13
N GLY A 208 8.21 44.01 -29.23
CA GLY A 208 8.26 45.43 -29.56
C GLY A 208 9.65 45.92 -29.99
N LYS A 209 10.73 45.29 -29.51
CA LYS A 209 12.11 45.73 -29.79
C LYS A 209 12.58 45.39 -31.20
N HIS A 210 11.96 44.39 -31.83
CA HIS A 210 12.34 43.90 -33.16
C HIS A 210 11.37 44.31 -34.27
N GLN A 211 10.25 44.97 -33.92
CA GLN A 211 9.27 45.50 -34.86
C GLN A 211 9.84 46.64 -35.73
N ALA A 212 10.81 47.40 -35.22
CA ALA A 212 11.49 48.48 -35.94
C ALA A 212 12.62 48.00 -36.87
N ASN A 213 12.97 46.70 -36.87
CA ASN A 213 14.02 46.19 -37.74
C ASN A 213 13.45 45.94 -39.16
N PRO A 214 13.93 46.63 -40.20
CA PRO A 214 13.36 46.56 -41.56
C PRO A 214 13.46 45.17 -42.20
N LYS A 215 14.35 44.30 -41.70
CA LYS A 215 14.45 42.90 -42.16
C LYS A 215 13.49 41.95 -41.44
N VAL A 216 13.04 42.30 -40.24
CA VAL A 216 12.22 41.43 -39.36
C VAL A 216 10.75 41.85 -39.37
N ALA A 217 10.47 43.14 -39.59
CA ALA A 217 9.13 43.71 -39.71
C ALA A 217 8.22 43.00 -40.74
N PRO A 218 8.69 42.60 -41.95
CA PRO A 218 7.84 41.89 -42.92
C PRO A 218 7.44 40.50 -42.43
N ILE A 219 8.30 39.83 -41.65
CA ILE A 219 8.07 38.48 -41.13
C ILE A 219 7.10 38.52 -39.96
N ILE A 220 7.25 39.49 -39.05
CA ILE A 220 6.31 39.72 -37.93
C ILE A 220 4.92 40.07 -38.45
N ALA A 221 4.82 40.96 -39.45
CA ALA A 221 3.54 41.31 -40.07
C ALA A 221 2.86 40.09 -40.73
N LYS A 222 3.64 39.21 -41.37
CA LYS A 222 3.11 37.99 -42.01
C LYS A 222 2.72 36.90 -41.00
N MET A 223 3.34 36.86 -39.82
CA MET A 223 2.92 36.00 -38.71
C MET A 223 1.65 36.54 -38.04
N LEU A 224 1.57 37.85 -37.76
CA LEU A 224 0.37 38.47 -37.19
C LEU A 224 -0.85 38.33 -38.12
N GLY A 225 -0.66 38.44 -39.44
CA GLY A 225 -1.74 38.23 -40.42
C GLY A 225 -2.15 36.76 -40.64
N LYS A 226 -1.35 35.79 -40.19
CA LYS A 226 -1.68 34.34 -40.27
C LYS A 226 -2.25 33.78 -38.97
N PHE A 227 -1.91 34.37 -37.83
CA PHE A 227 -2.39 33.94 -36.51
C PHE A 227 -3.48 34.87 -35.92
N GLY A 228 -3.70 36.05 -36.49
CA GLY A 228 -4.88 36.87 -36.25
C GLY A 228 -6.02 36.41 -37.15
N GLY A 229 -6.75 35.38 -36.74
CA GLY A 229 -7.98 34.97 -37.42
C GLY A 229 -9.04 36.10 -37.47
N PRO A 230 -10.03 36.02 -38.36
CA PRO A 230 -11.15 36.96 -38.37
C PRO A 230 -11.94 36.88 -37.05
N LYS A 231 -12.39 38.04 -36.57
CA LYS A 231 -13.33 38.16 -35.44
C LYS A 231 -14.64 37.43 -35.73
#